data_AF-A0A2T0UAM9-F1
#
_entry.id   AF-A0A2T0UAM9-F1
#
_cell.length_a   1.000
_cell.length_b   1.000
_cell.length_c   1.000
_cell.angle_alpha   90.00
_cell.angle_beta   90.00
_cell.angle_gamma   90.00
#
_symmetry.space_group_name_H-M   'P 1'
#
loop_
_entity.id
_entity.type
_entity.pdbx_description
1 polymer ?
#
loop_
_entity_poly.entity_id
_entity_poly.type
_entity_poly.pdbx_seq_one_letter_code
_entity_poly.pdbx_strand_id
1 'polypeptide(L)'
;MSDESKGAARYCRKAAWTLVAITPLIAELALGSTPVRMAWLVLLWIPIYGAGVLLIRELAVRRGRGWPTILLLAVCYELLEDGIGLQALTSPHLYDAADWGARILGFNVPYWFANTGYHAVFTVAIPIALTRLLFPSHRDRPYMGRFGLTSTAIVMALGVLVLRVSVPPSEDPGYQAPLPFVIGCLAVVLVVGVLALTAVPAPDRPVTDAPVPSLLGLALAAGLATLAFFALTFPAFGAQQPAFTEGLWVLLPLAVATAGIAWGYRTLLRWTDSRRWTDRHTLALIGGALVAHSAGGMVIMAHNAVDRLGLAAIIAVTLLAVFLIDRRLRAREALTVA
;
A
#
# COMPACT_ATOMS: atom_id res chain seq x y z
N MET A 1 28.74 29.32 -18.95
CA MET A 1 28.20 28.93 -17.63
C MET A 1 26.69 28.96 -17.78
N SER A 2 26.08 27.79 -17.68
CA SER A 2 24.91 27.32 -18.43
C SER A 2 23.55 27.76 -17.86
N ASP A 3 22.67 28.15 -18.78
CA ASP A 3 21.23 28.46 -18.64
C ASP A 3 20.35 27.19 -18.52
N GLU A 4 20.79 26.20 -17.73
CA GLU A 4 20.04 24.93 -17.52
C GLU A 4 19.32 24.85 -16.16
N SER A 5 19.33 25.95 -15.39
CA SER A 5 18.56 26.04 -14.14
C SER A 5 17.10 26.49 -14.35
N LYS A 6 16.51 26.26 -15.54
CA LYS A 6 15.08 26.53 -15.80
C LYS A 6 14.17 25.59 -15.01
N GLY A 7 14.03 25.89 -13.73
CA GLY A 7 12.75 26.17 -13.10
C GLY A 7 11.73 25.05 -13.14
N ALA A 8 12.07 23.85 -12.67
CA ALA A 8 11.01 22.95 -12.22
C ALA A 8 10.15 23.70 -11.19
N ALA A 9 8.84 23.77 -11.41
CA ALA A 9 7.92 24.41 -10.49
C ALA A 9 8.18 23.91 -9.07
N ARG A 10 8.11 24.79 -8.07
CA ARG A 10 8.38 24.44 -6.67
C ARG A 10 7.54 23.25 -6.16
N TYR A 11 6.36 23.06 -6.77
CA TYR A 11 5.34 22.09 -6.40
C TYR A 11 4.73 21.46 -7.67
N CYS A 12 4.23 20.23 -7.56
CA CYS A 12 3.61 19.50 -8.68
C CYS A 12 2.20 19.00 -8.30
N ARG A 13 1.19 19.83 -8.58
CA ARG A 13 -0.23 19.47 -8.34
C ARG A 13 -0.65 18.23 -9.13
N LYS A 14 -0.13 18.05 -10.35
CA LYS A 14 -0.42 16.87 -11.17
C LYS A 14 0.01 15.58 -10.46
N ALA A 15 1.23 15.55 -9.89
CA ALA A 15 1.71 14.39 -9.14
C ALA A 15 0.88 14.12 -7.89
N ALA A 16 0.49 15.16 -7.15
CA ALA A 16 -0.41 15.03 -6.00
C ALA A 16 -1.75 14.39 -6.39
N TRP A 17 -2.43 14.94 -7.40
CA TRP A 17 -3.72 14.41 -7.85
C TRP A 17 -3.61 13.01 -8.47
N THR A 18 -2.52 12.71 -9.18
CA THR A 18 -2.27 11.35 -9.65
C THR A 18 -2.18 10.37 -8.49
N LEU A 19 -1.40 10.69 -7.44
CA LEU A 19 -1.30 9.83 -6.25
C LEU A 19 -2.68 9.66 -5.59
N VAL A 20 -3.39 10.76 -5.34
CA VAL A 20 -4.73 10.75 -4.73
C VAL A 20 -5.71 9.87 -5.51
N ALA A 21 -5.66 9.89 -6.84
CA ALA A 21 -6.58 9.13 -7.69
C ALA A 21 -6.21 7.64 -7.80
N ILE A 22 -4.93 7.31 -7.99
CA ILE A 22 -4.52 5.90 -8.20
C ILE A 22 -4.59 5.08 -6.91
N THR A 23 -4.43 5.71 -5.74
CA THR A 23 -4.35 4.98 -4.47
C THR A 23 -5.62 4.19 -4.16
N PRO A 24 -6.83 4.77 -4.10
CA PRO A 24 -8.05 3.99 -3.84
C PRO A 24 -8.40 3.05 -5.01
N LEU A 25 -7.99 3.35 -6.24
CA LEU A 25 -8.17 2.42 -7.37
C LEU A 25 -7.36 1.14 -7.19
N ILE A 26 -6.12 1.24 -6.72
CA ILE A 26 -5.26 0.08 -6.45
C ILE A 26 -5.72 -0.64 -5.18
N ALA A 27 -6.00 0.12 -4.11
CA ALA A 27 -6.32 -0.42 -2.80
C ALA A 27 -7.70 -1.09 -2.74
N GLU A 28 -8.69 -0.59 -3.48
CA GLU A 28 -10.05 -1.10 -3.38
C GLU A 28 -10.49 -1.82 -4.66
N LEU A 29 -10.51 -1.07 -5.76
CA LEU A 29 -11.09 -1.58 -7.00
C LEU A 29 -10.26 -2.72 -7.59
N ALA A 30 -8.93 -2.61 -7.56
CA ALA A 30 -8.04 -3.64 -8.10
C ALA A 30 -7.89 -4.87 -7.18
N LEU A 31 -8.16 -4.75 -5.88
CA LEU A 31 -8.30 -5.92 -5.02
C LEU A 31 -9.64 -6.62 -5.26
N GLY A 32 -10.68 -5.83 -5.55
CA GLY A 32 -12.05 -6.30 -5.71
C GLY A 32 -12.88 -6.22 -4.43
N SER A 33 -12.35 -5.62 -3.34
CA SER A 33 -13.11 -5.32 -2.12
C SER A 33 -14.27 -4.35 -2.40
N THR A 34 -14.06 -3.41 -3.34
CA THR A 34 -15.14 -2.65 -3.96
C THR A 34 -15.50 -3.28 -5.31
N PRO A 35 -16.69 -3.90 -5.46
CA PRO A 35 -17.10 -4.49 -6.73
C PRO A 35 -17.17 -3.46 -7.85
N VAL A 36 -16.89 -3.85 -9.09
CA VAL A 36 -16.85 -2.92 -10.25
C VAL A 36 -18.16 -2.17 -10.45
N ARG A 37 -19.31 -2.81 -10.17
CA ARG A 37 -20.64 -2.15 -10.22
C ARG A 37 -20.78 -1.00 -9.23
N MET A 38 -19.97 -0.98 -8.17
CA MET A 38 -19.89 0.05 -7.14
C MET A 38 -18.59 0.85 -7.23
N ALA A 39 -17.90 0.86 -8.38
CA ALA A 39 -16.62 1.58 -8.53
C ALA A 39 -16.71 3.08 -8.19
N TRP A 40 -17.90 3.67 -8.21
CA TRP A 40 -18.11 5.06 -7.76
C TRP A 40 -17.82 5.26 -6.27
N LEU A 41 -17.88 4.22 -5.43
CA LEU A 41 -17.49 4.26 -4.01
C LEU A 41 -16.01 4.58 -3.80
N VAL A 42 -15.15 4.36 -4.80
CA VAL A 42 -13.75 4.81 -4.77
C VAL A 42 -13.65 6.31 -4.47
N LEU A 43 -14.64 7.12 -4.88
CA LEU A 43 -14.70 8.54 -4.56
C LEU A 43 -14.91 8.81 -3.07
N LEU A 44 -15.69 7.96 -2.39
CA LEU A 44 -15.90 8.00 -0.94
C LEU A 44 -14.61 7.68 -0.17
N TRP A 45 -13.75 6.86 -0.78
CA TRP A 45 -12.46 6.41 -0.23
C TRP A 45 -11.30 7.39 -0.47
N ILE A 46 -11.45 8.36 -1.38
CA ILE A 46 -10.42 9.38 -1.66
C ILE A 46 -9.89 10.08 -0.39
N PRO A 47 -10.72 10.49 0.59
CA PRO A 47 -10.24 11.18 1.78
C PRO A 47 -9.27 10.36 2.62
N ILE A 48 -9.58 9.09 2.90
CA ILE A 48 -8.69 8.24 3.72
C ILE A 48 -7.50 7.72 2.88
N TYR A 49 -7.76 7.08 1.75
CA TYR A 49 -6.72 6.47 0.92
C TYR A 49 -5.89 7.53 0.19
N GLY A 50 -6.53 8.38 -0.59
CA GLY A 50 -5.85 9.39 -1.41
C GLY A 50 -5.12 10.43 -0.56
N ALA A 51 -5.81 11.05 0.40
CA ALA A 51 -5.20 12.07 1.25
C ALA A 51 -4.22 11.45 2.27
N GLY A 52 -4.53 10.28 2.86
CA GLY A 52 -3.64 9.60 3.81
C GLY A 52 -2.30 9.24 3.18
N VAL A 53 -2.30 8.63 2.00
CA VAL A 53 -1.05 8.23 1.33
C VAL A 53 -0.26 9.43 0.82
N LEU A 54 -0.95 10.48 0.37
CA LEU A 54 -0.31 11.75 0.05
C LEU A 54 0.34 12.40 1.28
N LEU A 55 -0.31 12.36 2.44
CA LEU A 55 0.22 12.88 3.70
C LEU A 55 1.48 12.11 4.12
N ILE A 56 1.44 10.78 4.13
CA ILE A 56 2.60 9.92 4.43
C ILE A 56 3.80 10.30 3.57
N ARG A 57 3.57 10.40 2.26
CA ARG A 57 4.60 10.77 1.28
C ARG A 57 5.17 12.16 1.56
N GLU A 58 4.31 13.16 1.77
CA GLU A 58 4.76 14.53 2.01
C GLU A 58 5.54 14.67 3.31
N LEU A 59 5.13 13.97 4.38
CA LEU A 59 5.84 13.98 5.66
C LEU A 59 7.23 13.35 5.52
N ALA A 60 7.34 12.19 4.87
CA ALA A 60 8.62 11.52 4.65
C ALA A 60 9.59 12.40 3.83
N VAL A 61 9.13 12.95 2.70
CA VAL A 61 9.96 13.80 1.84
C VAL A 61 10.41 15.08 2.54
N ARG A 62 9.52 15.75 3.29
CA ARG A 62 9.89 16.99 4.01
C ARG A 62 10.88 16.76 5.15
N ARG A 63 10.92 15.54 5.69
CA ARG A 63 11.89 15.13 6.71
C ARG A 63 13.15 14.50 6.12
N GLY A 64 13.29 14.44 4.79
CA GLY A 64 14.42 13.80 4.13
C GLY A 64 14.53 12.31 4.43
N ARG A 65 13.40 11.64 4.67
CA ARG A 65 13.33 10.22 5.04
C ARG A 65 12.98 9.33 3.85
N GLY A 66 13.39 8.06 3.91
CA GLY A 66 13.15 7.08 2.84
C GLY A 66 12.06 6.06 3.14
N TRP A 67 12.15 4.92 2.46
CA TRP A 67 11.18 3.81 2.56
C TRP A 67 10.92 3.28 3.98
N PRO A 68 11.90 3.14 4.90
CA PRO A 68 11.59 2.67 6.25
C PRO A 68 10.58 3.56 6.98
N THR A 69 10.71 4.89 6.86
CA THR A 69 9.72 5.83 7.41
C THR A 69 8.37 5.69 6.74
N ILE A 70 8.33 5.54 5.40
CA ILE A 70 7.07 5.36 4.67
C ILE A 70 6.34 4.08 5.14
N LEU A 71 7.07 2.98 5.32
CA LEU A 71 6.49 1.70 5.77
C LEU A 71 6.01 1.78 7.23
N LEU A 72 6.75 2.42 8.14
CA LEU A 72 6.29 2.65 9.52
C LEU A 72 5.04 3.54 9.58
N LEU A 73 4.99 4.58 8.73
CA LEU A 73 3.80 5.41 8.60
C LEU A 73 2.63 4.66 7.96
N ALA A 74 2.88 3.64 7.14
CA ALA A 74 1.84 2.76 6.63
C ALA A 74 1.23 1.86 7.71
N VAL A 75 2.05 1.38 8.66
CA VAL A 75 1.54 0.68 9.87
C VAL A 75 0.67 1.63 10.70
N CYS A 76 1.06 2.90 10.84
CA CYS A 76 0.23 3.90 11.51
C CYS A 76 -1.09 4.15 10.76
N TYR A 77 -1.03 4.16 9.43
CA TYR A 77 -2.21 4.32 8.57
C TYR A 77 -3.19 3.17 8.74
N GLU A 78 -2.72 1.92 8.79
CA GLU A 78 -3.57 0.77 9.06
C GLU A 78 -4.29 0.89 10.41
N LEU A 79 -3.59 1.30 11.48
CA LEU A 79 -4.24 1.51 12.78
C LEU A 79 -5.26 2.66 12.77
N LEU A 80 -5.03 3.70 11.98
CA LEU A 80 -6.02 4.78 11.79
C LEU A 80 -7.26 4.27 11.05
N GLU A 81 -7.06 3.45 10.02
CA GLU A 81 -8.13 2.91 9.19
C GLU A 81 -8.90 1.82 9.92
N ASP A 82 -8.27 0.68 10.19
CA ASP A 82 -8.93 -0.52 10.71
C ASP A 82 -9.08 -0.47 12.24
N GLY A 83 -8.13 0.16 12.94
CA GLY A 83 -8.17 0.29 14.39
C GLY A 83 -9.15 1.36 14.89
N ILE A 84 -9.14 2.55 14.28
CA ILE A 84 -9.94 3.71 14.74
C ILE A 84 -11.16 3.95 13.85
N GLY A 85 -10.99 3.97 12.53
CA GLY A 85 -12.06 4.23 11.57
C GLY A 85 -13.08 3.09 11.57
N LEU A 86 -12.69 1.91 11.12
CA LEU A 86 -13.57 0.74 11.07
C LEU A 86 -13.79 0.12 12.45
N GLN A 87 -12.79 0.17 13.32
CA GLN A 87 -12.77 -0.60 14.59
C GLN A 87 -12.87 -2.12 14.34
N ALA A 88 -12.36 -2.57 13.19
CA ALA A 88 -12.34 -3.95 12.73
C ALA A 88 -11.54 -4.86 13.68
N LEU A 89 -10.44 -4.35 14.22
CA LEU A 89 -9.44 -5.14 14.96
C LEU A 89 -9.99 -5.77 16.26
N THR A 90 -11.08 -5.24 16.79
CA THR A 90 -11.77 -5.78 17.97
C THR A 90 -13.20 -6.20 17.70
N SER A 91 -13.72 -5.98 16.48
CA SER A 91 -15.09 -6.32 16.12
C SER A 91 -15.34 -7.84 16.18
N PRO A 92 -16.55 -8.27 16.59
CA PRO A 92 -17.00 -9.64 16.49
C PRO A 92 -17.54 -10.03 15.10
N HIS A 93 -17.96 -9.07 14.27
CA HIS A 93 -18.72 -9.37 13.04
C HIS A 93 -18.19 -8.68 11.78
N LEU A 94 -17.42 -7.60 11.90
CA LEU A 94 -16.93 -6.87 10.74
C LEU A 94 -16.10 -7.80 9.84
N TYR A 95 -16.59 -8.02 8.62
CA TYR A 95 -16.01 -8.89 7.60
C TYR A 95 -15.80 -10.35 8.01
N ASP A 96 -16.54 -10.83 9.02
CA ASP A 96 -16.34 -12.16 9.64
C ASP A 96 -14.88 -12.40 10.08
N ALA A 97 -14.13 -11.30 10.30
CA ALA A 97 -12.71 -11.35 10.58
C ALA A 97 -12.43 -12.06 11.91
N ALA A 98 -13.39 -12.03 12.84
CA ALA A 98 -13.26 -12.59 14.18
C ALA A 98 -12.82 -14.06 14.19
N ASP A 99 -13.20 -14.82 13.15
CA ASP A 99 -12.94 -16.25 13.05
C ASP A 99 -11.58 -16.59 12.41
N TRP A 100 -10.80 -15.57 11.99
CA TRP A 100 -9.50 -15.76 11.34
C TRP A 100 -8.42 -16.32 12.26
N GLY A 101 -8.70 -16.48 13.56
CA GLY A 101 -7.88 -17.25 14.49
C GLY A 101 -7.47 -16.48 15.74
N ALA A 102 -6.16 -16.30 15.93
CA ALA A 102 -5.61 -15.82 17.20
C ALA A 102 -6.10 -14.41 17.61
N ARG A 103 -6.87 -14.33 18.70
CA ARG A 103 -7.26 -13.07 19.35
C ARG A 103 -6.55 -12.88 20.69
N ILE A 104 -5.79 -11.81 20.84
CA ILE A 104 -5.05 -11.49 22.06
C ILE A 104 -5.71 -10.28 22.72
N LEU A 105 -6.32 -10.47 23.90
CA LEU A 105 -7.05 -9.41 24.61
C LEU A 105 -8.12 -8.73 23.72
N GLY A 106 -8.78 -9.51 22.85
CA GLY A 106 -9.79 -9.02 21.91
C GLY A 106 -9.23 -8.49 20.59
N PHE A 107 -7.91 -8.27 20.47
CA PHE A 107 -7.26 -7.84 19.23
C PHE A 107 -7.05 -9.00 18.26
N ASN A 108 -7.52 -8.82 17.03
CA ASN A 108 -7.45 -9.81 15.96
C ASN A 108 -6.10 -9.77 15.23
N VAL A 109 -5.18 -10.67 15.63
CA VAL A 109 -3.80 -10.66 15.12
C VAL A 109 -3.70 -11.06 13.64
N PRO A 110 -4.37 -12.12 13.15
CA PRO A 110 -4.35 -12.49 11.73
C PRO A 110 -4.86 -11.38 10.82
N TYR A 111 -6.03 -10.81 11.14
CA TYR A 111 -6.62 -9.74 10.34
C TYR A 111 -5.74 -8.48 10.33
N TRP A 112 -5.24 -8.06 11.50
CA TRP A 112 -4.30 -6.93 11.60
C TRP A 112 -3.04 -7.15 10.74
N PHE A 113 -2.43 -8.33 10.83
CA PHE A 113 -1.21 -8.65 10.11
C PHE A 113 -1.42 -8.63 8.60
N ALA A 114 -2.49 -9.27 8.13
CA ALA A 114 -2.85 -9.35 6.72
C ALA A 114 -3.09 -7.94 6.13
N ASN A 115 -3.92 -7.13 6.80
CA ASN A 115 -4.24 -5.78 6.33
C ASN A 115 -3.06 -4.82 6.47
N THR A 116 -2.23 -4.95 7.51
CA THR A 116 -1.00 -4.15 7.64
C THR A 116 -0.05 -4.40 6.46
N GLY A 117 0.21 -5.67 6.13
CA GLY A 117 1.06 -6.01 4.98
C GLY A 117 0.45 -5.55 3.66
N TYR A 118 -0.87 -5.72 3.52
CA TYR A 118 -1.64 -5.28 2.37
C TYR A 118 -1.55 -3.76 2.16
N HIS A 119 -1.93 -2.95 3.15
CA HIS A 119 -1.92 -1.50 3.05
C HIS A 119 -0.50 -0.95 2.89
N ALA A 120 0.49 -1.52 3.59
CA ALA A 120 1.88 -1.11 3.44
C ALA A 120 2.38 -1.20 1.98
N VAL A 121 2.02 -2.27 1.28
CA VAL A 121 2.49 -2.52 -0.09
C VAL A 121 1.56 -1.88 -1.13
N PHE A 122 0.28 -2.25 -1.13
CA PHE A 122 -0.65 -1.93 -2.22
C PHE A 122 -1.37 -0.60 -2.04
N THR A 123 -1.62 -0.18 -0.79
CA THR A 123 -2.19 1.15 -0.53
C THR A 123 -1.10 2.24 -0.53
N VAL A 124 0.04 1.99 0.10
CA VAL A 124 1.06 3.03 0.33
C VAL A 124 2.23 2.92 -0.65
N ALA A 125 3.02 1.84 -0.60
CA ALA A 125 4.31 1.81 -1.27
C ALA A 125 4.20 1.85 -2.80
N ILE A 126 3.32 1.03 -3.39
CA ILE A 126 3.15 0.95 -4.84
C ILE A 126 2.62 2.27 -5.44
N PRO A 127 1.55 2.88 -4.94
CA PRO A 127 1.08 4.18 -5.46
C PRO A 127 2.15 5.29 -5.38
N ILE A 128 2.91 5.35 -4.27
CA ILE A 128 4.01 6.30 -4.12
C ILE A 128 5.12 6.01 -5.15
N ALA A 129 5.54 4.74 -5.28
CA ALA A 129 6.58 4.35 -6.23
C ALA A 129 6.16 4.63 -7.69
N LEU A 130 4.93 4.30 -8.06
CA LEU A 130 4.39 4.55 -9.39
C LEU A 130 4.35 6.04 -9.69
N THR A 131 3.90 6.87 -8.75
CA THR A 131 3.91 8.33 -8.92
C THR A 131 5.34 8.88 -9.05
N ARG A 132 6.32 8.34 -8.31
CA ARG A 132 7.75 8.68 -8.44
C ARG A 132 8.33 8.33 -9.82
N LEU A 133 7.84 7.29 -10.49
CA LEU A 133 8.21 6.92 -11.87
C LEU A 133 7.58 7.87 -12.90
N LEU A 134 6.31 8.25 -12.68
CA LEU A 134 5.57 9.13 -13.59
C LEU A 134 6.11 10.58 -13.55
N PHE A 135 6.53 11.05 -12.37
CA PHE A 135 6.98 12.42 -12.12
C PHE A 135 8.42 12.48 -11.55
N PRO A 136 9.46 12.07 -12.32
CA PRO A 136 10.81 11.92 -11.80
C PRO A 136 11.43 13.23 -11.26
N SER A 137 11.11 14.38 -11.87
CA SER A 137 11.59 15.69 -11.42
C SER A 137 11.13 16.10 -10.01
N HIS A 138 10.10 15.42 -9.49
CA HIS A 138 9.54 15.67 -8.16
C HIS A 138 9.63 14.46 -7.23
N ARG A 139 10.40 13.43 -7.61
CA ARG A 139 10.54 12.16 -6.87
C ARG A 139 10.82 12.38 -5.37
N ASP A 140 11.78 13.24 -5.06
CA ASP A 140 12.23 13.57 -3.70
C ASP A 140 11.94 15.03 -3.32
N ARG A 141 10.95 15.67 -3.98
CA ARG A 141 10.53 17.05 -3.70
C ARG A 141 9.05 17.12 -3.29
N PRO A 142 8.65 18.00 -2.37
CA PRO A 142 7.24 18.17 -2.00
C PRO A 142 6.34 18.46 -3.21
N TYR A 143 5.15 17.86 -3.25
CA TYR A 143 4.17 18.12 -4.31
C TYR A 143 3.33 19.37 -4.05
N MET A 144 3.27 19.85 -2.80
CA MET A 144 2.45 20.99 -2.40
C MET A 144 3.10 21.85 -1.30
N GLY A 145 2.50 22.99 -0.96
CA GLY A 145 2.94 23.84 0.15
C GLY A 145 2.46 23.35 1.53
N ARG A 146 2.77 24.11 2.58
CA ARG A 146 2.33 23.80 3.96
C ARG A 146 0.80 23.84 4.10
N PHE A 147 0.14 24.80 3.46
CA PHE A 147 -1.32 24.87 3.45
C PHE A 147 -1.97 23.61 2.85
N GLY A 148 -1.42 23.13 1.72
CA GLY A 148 -1.86 21.88 1.10
C GLY A 148 -1.68 20.70 2.05
N LEU A 149 -0.52 20.60 2.72
CA LEU A 149 -0.24 19.56 3.70
C LEU A 149 -1.27 19.55 4.85
N THR A 150 -1.54 20.71 5.45
CA THR A 150 -2.55 20.83 6.52
C THR A 150 -3.94 20.45 6.03
N SER A 151 -4.31 20.90 4.83
CA SER A 151 -5.59 20.54 4.20
C SER A 151 -5.70 19.03 3.99
N THR A 152 -4.65 18.39 3.48
CA THR A 152 -4.57 16.93 3.30
C THR A 152 -4.71 16.19 4.64
N ALA A 153 -4.07 16.67 5.71
CA ALA A 153 -4.21 16.07 7.04
C ALA A 153 -5.64 16.16 7.59
N ILE A 154 -6.31 17.31 7.42
CA ILE A 154 -7.71 17.49 7.80
C ILE A 154 -8.61 16.55 6.98
N VAL A 155 -8.41 16.50 5.65
CA VAL A 155 -9.19 15.61 4.77
C VAL A 155 -9.01 14.13 5.14
N MET A 156 -7.79 13.70 5.47
CA MET A 156 -7.54 12.35 5.96
C MET A 156 -8.29 12.08 7.28
N ALA A 157 -8.24 13.00 8.24
CA ALA A 157 -8.96 12.85 9.51
C ALA A 157 -10.49 12.78 9.31
N LEU A 158 -11.03 13.58 8.40
CA LEU A 158 -12.42 13.46 7.96
C LEU A 158 -12.69 12.12 7.26
N GLY A 159 -11.72 11.59 6.51
CA GLY A 159 -11.81 10.27 5.89
C GLY A 159 -11.95 9.14 6.92
N VAL A 160 -11.21 9.20 8.02
CA VAL A 160 -11.36 8.25 9.15
C VAL A 160 -12.78 8.33 9.72
N LEU A 161 -13.32 9.54 9.88
CA LEU A 161 -14.70 9.73 10.35
C LEU A 161 -15.72 9.20 9.33
N VAL A 162 -15.52 9.47 8.04
CA VAL A 162 -16.38 8.97 6.95
C VAL A 162 -16.42 7.44 6.99
N LEU A 163 -15.27 6.77 7.07
CA LEU A 163 -15.22 5.31 7.24
C LEU A 163 -16.04 4.87 8.45
N ARG A 164 -15.86 5.52 9.60
CA ARG A 164 -16.54 5.18 10.85
C ARG A 164 -18.07 5.27 10.74
N VAL A 165 -18.58 6.24 10.01
CA VAL A 165 -20.04 6.46 9.88
C VAL A 165 -20.64 5.78 8.66
N SER A 166 -19.84 5.26 7.74
CA SER A 166 -20.33 4.60 6.53
C SER A 166 -20.29 3.08 6.60
N VAL A 167 -19.17 2.47 7.00
CA VAL A 167 -18.96 1.01 6.90
C VAL A 167 -19.43 0.26 8.16
N PRO A 168 -18.97 0.58 9.39
CA PRO A 168 -19.40 -0.16 10.58
C PRO A 168 -20.92 -0.21 10.80
N PRO A 169 -21.72 0.85 10.51
CA PRO A 169 -23.17 0.75 10.67
C PRO A 169 -23.86 -0.27 9.76
N SER A 170 -23.26 -0.66 8.62
CA SER A 170 -23.79 -1.73 7.77
C SER A 170 -23.21 -3.10 8.10
N GLU A 171 -21.92 -3.16 8.39
CA GLU A 171 -21.18 -4.43 8.56
C GLU A 171 -21.17 -4.96 10.00
N ASP A 172 -21.30 -4.10 11.02
CA ASP A 172 -21.39 -4.49 12.43
C ASP A 172 -22.25 -3.48 13.23
N PRO A 173 -23.59 -3.50 13.03
CA PRO A 173 -24.47 -2.45 13.53
C PRO A 173 -24.44 -2.31 15.06
N GLY A 174 -24.13 -1.10 15.53
CA GLY A 174 -24.13 -0.77 16.96
C GLY A 174 -22.84 -1.10 17.71
N TYR A 175 -21.89 -1.78 17.07
CA TYR A 175 -20.60 -2.07 17.70
C TYR A 175 -19.76 -0.82 17.91
N GLN A 176 -19.09 -0.74 19.07
CA GLN A 176 -18.07 0.25 19.39
C GLN A 176 -16.90 -0.45 20.06
N ALA A 177 -15.68 -0.20 19.57
CA ALA A 177 -14.48 -0.68 20.22
C ALA A 177 -14.35 -0.10 21.63
N PRO A 178 -13.77 -0.86 22.58
CA PRO A 178 -13.47 -0.34 23.91
C PRO A 178 -12.64 0.94 23.83
N LEU A 179 -13.03 1.98 24.58
CA LEU A 179 -12.31 3.25 24.59
C LEU A 179 -10.79 3.11 24.87
N PRO A 180 -10.34 2.24 25.80
CA PRO A 180 -8.91 2.01 26.00
C PRO A 180 -8.19 1.48 24.75
N PHE A 181 -8.86 0.69 23.91
CA PHE A 181 -8.30 0.19 22.66
C PHE A 181 -8.06 1.34 21.67
N VAL A 182 -9.08 2.19 21.45
CA VAL A 182 -8.98 3.35 20.54
C VAL A 182 -7.90 4.33 21.00
N ILE A 183 -7.81 4.60 22.31
CA ILE A 183 -6.74 5.42 22.89
C ILE A 183 -5.37 4.76 22.68
N GLY A 184 -5.28 3.44 22.84
CA GLY A 184 -4.07 2.66 22.56
C GLY A 184 -3.62 2.79 21.11
N CYS A 185 -4.51 2.61 20.13
CA CYS A 185 -4.22 2.82 18.71
C CYS A 185 -3.71 4.23 18.46
N LEU A 186 -4.38 5.26 18.99
CA LEU A 186 -3.96 6.64 18.84
C LEU A 186 -2.57 6.88 19.44
N ALA A 187 -2.30 6.35 20.64
CA ALA A 187 -0.99 6.47 21.27
C ALA A 187 0.12 5.81 20.43
N VAL A 188 -0.12 4.61 19.89
CA VAL A 188 0.83 3.92 19.00
C VAL A 188 1.07 4.73 17.73
N VAL A 189 0.00 5.22 17.07
CA VAL A 189 0.11 6.07 15.87
C VAL A 189 0.95 7.31 16.13
N LEU A 190 0.73 8.00 17.27
CA LEU A 190 1.49 9.19 17.63
C LEU A 190 2.96 8.87 17.93
N VAL A 191 3.23 7.85 18.75
CA VAL A 191 4.59 7.47 19.14
C VAL A 191 5.38 6.96 17.94
N VAL A 192 4.84 5.98 17.21
CA VAL A 192 5.49 5.39 16.04
C VAL A 192 5.60 6.44 14.92
N GLY A 193 4.58 7.26 14.69
CA GLY A 193 4.62 8.34 13.71
C GLY A 193 5.72 9.37 14.00
N VAL A 194 5.86 9.79 15.26
CA VAL A 194 6.95 10.69 15.67
C VAL A 194 8.30 10.01 15.48
N LEU A 195 8.50 8.80 15.99
CA LEU A 195 9.76 8.05 15.85
C LEU A 195 10.13 7.82 14.37
N ALA A 196 9.15 7.50 13.53
CA ALA A 196 9.34 7.32 12.09
C ALA A 196 9.89 8.59 11.42
N LEU A 197 9.49 9.78 11.88
CA LEU A 197 9.90 11.06 11.32
C LEU A 197 11.19 11.62 11.93
N THR A 198 11.49 11.28 13.19
CA THR A 198 12.61 11.85 13.95
C THR A 198 13.80 10.91 14.10
N ALA A 199 13.57 9.62 14.37
CA ALA A 199 14.60 8.66 14.77
C ALA A 199 15.08 7.74 13.64
N VAL A 200 14.26 7.49 12.61
CA VAL A 200 14.67 6.67 11.47
C VAL A 200 15.79 7.37 10.69
N PRO A 201 16.97 6.76 10.52
CA PRO A 201 18.07 7.37 9.79
C PRO A 201 17.67 7.82 8.39
N ALA A 202 18.24 8.95 7.95
CA ALA A 202 18.13 9.33 6.55
C ALA A 202 18.77 8.23 5.68
N PRO A 203 18.31 8.04 4.44
CA PRO A 203 18.90 7.05 3.55
C PRO A 203 20.38 7.39 3.32
N ASP A 204 21.26 6.57 3.90
CA ASP A 204 22.68 6.53 3.55
C ASP A 204 22.94 5.15 2.97
N ARG A 205 23.07 5.08 1.66
CA ARG A 205 23.13 3.81 0.94
C ARG A 205 24.37 3.74 0.07
N PRO A 206 25.24 2.74 0.27
CA PRO A 206 26.39 2.56 -0.58
C PRO A 206 25.93 2.15 -1.98
N VAL A 207 26.52 2.76 -3.00
CA VAL A 207 26.28 2.36 -4.38
C VAL A 207 27.13 1.11 -4.66
N THR A 208 26.49 0.05 -5.12
CA THR A 208 27.13 -1.24 -5.42
C THR A 208 27.03 -1.60 -6.91
N ASP A 209 27.73 -2.66 -7.33
CA ASP A 209 27.62 -3.25 -8.67
C ASP A 209 27.01 -4.66 -8.63
N ALA A 210 26.22 -4.96 -7.59
CA ALA A 210 25.59 -6.26 -7.43
C ALA A 210 24.74 -6.63 -8.66
N PRO A 211 24.75 -7.91 -9.10
CA PRO A 211 23.88 -8.35 -10.18
C PRO A 211 22.41 -8.17 -9.77
N VAL A 212 21.62 -7.63 -10.69
CA VAL A 212 20.16 -7.47 -10.53
C VAL A 212 19.44 -8.53 -11.37
N PRO A 213 18.27 -9.02 -10.93
CA PRO A 213 17.49 -9.99 -11.70
C PRO A 213 17.03 -9.44 -13.05
N SER A 214 16.70 -10.32 -13.99
CA SER A 214 16.03 -9.92 -15.23
C SER A 214 14.66 -9.30 -14.92
N LEU A 215 14.19 -8.40 -15.80
CA LEU A 215 12.89 -7.73 -15.63
C LEU A 215 11.73 -8.73 -15.49
N LEU A 216 11.71 -9.78 -16.34
CA LEU A 216 10.67 -10.82 -16.26
C LEU A 216 10.81 -11.64 -14.97
N GLY A 217 12.03 -12.03 -14.60
CA GLY A 217 12.26 -12.79 -13.36
C GLY A 217 11.82 -12.01 -12.12
N LEU A 218 12.07 -10.70 -12.09
CA LEU A 218 11.63 -9.80 -11.02
C LEU A 218 10.10 -9.68 -10.95
N ALA A 219 9.44 -9.50 -12.10
CA ALA A 219 7.98 -9.43 -12.16
C ALA A 219 7.32 -10.74 -11.69
N LEU A 220 7.82 -11.89 -12.15
CA LEU A 220 7.32 -13.20 -11.72
C LEU A 220 7.56 -13.44 -10.22
N ALA A 221 8.76 -13.11 -9.71
CA ALA A 221 9.07 -13.24 -8.29
C ALA A 221 8.17 -12.34 -7.42
N ALA A 222 7.92 -11.10 -7.84
CA ALA A 222 7.01 -10.20 -7.14
C ALA A 222 5.57 -10.71 -7.13
N GLY A 223 5.11 -11.25 -8.27
CA GLY A 223 3.80 -11.85 -8.38
C GLY A 223 3.64 -13.07 -7.49
N LEU A 224 4.61 -13.99 -7.52
CA LEU A 224 4.63 -15.17 -6.65
C LEU A 224 4.69 -14.80 -5.17
N ALA A 225 5.50 -13.81 -4.79
CA ALA A 225 5.56 -13.33 -3.41
C ALA A 225 4.21 -12.74 -2.95
N THR A 226 3.51 -12.03 -3.83
CA THR A 226 2.17 -11.48 -3.55
C THR A 226 1.15 -12.58 -3.34
N LEU A 227 1.10 -13.57 -4.24
CA LEU A 227 0.18 -14.71 -4.10
C LEU A 227 0.49 -15.55 -2.86
N ALA A 228 1.78 -15.77 -2.56
CA ALA A 228 2.21 -16.46 -1.36
C ALA A 228 1.80 -15.70 -0.09
N PHE A 229 1.96 -14.37 -0.07
CA PHE A 229 1.50 -13.53 1.03
C PHE A 229 -0.01 -13.70 1.25
N PHE A 230 -0.83 -13.60 0.20
CA PHE A 230 -2.28 -13.80 0.33
C PHE A 230 -2.64 -15.21 0.78
N ALA A 231 -2.05 -16.25 0.19
CA ALA A 231 -2.31 -17.62 0.59
C ALA A 231 -1.97 -17.92 2.06
N LEU A 232 -0.95 -17.24 2.61
CA LEU A 232 -0.52 -17.40 3.99
C LEU A 232 -1.31 -16.53 4.99
N THR A 233 -1.92 -15.44 4.55
CA THR A 233 -2.44 -14.40 5.48
C THR A 233 -3.93 -14.11 5.34
N PHE A 234 -4.56 -14.44 4.22
CA PHE A 234 -6.00 -14.32 4.02
C PHE A 234 -6.65 -15.71 4.01
N PRO A 235 -7.84 -15.87 4.60
CA PRO A 235 -8.66 -17.03 4.33
C PRO A 235 -9.04 -17.07 2.86
N ALA A 236 -9.01 -18.28 2.28
CA ALA A 236 -9.28 -18.49 0.86
C ALA A 236 -9.94 -19.85 0.65
N PHE A 237 -10.61 -20.04 -0.49
CA PHE A 237 -11.20 -21.32 -0.88
C PHE A 237 -12.18 -21.91 0.16
N GLY A 238 -12.91 -21.06 0.88
CA GLY A 238 -13.86 -21.46 1.91
C GLY A 238 -13.24 -21.80 3.28
N ALA A 239 -11.93 -21.62 3.44
CA ALA A 239 -11.30 -21.71 4.76
C ALA A 239 -11.77 -20.57 5.66
N GLN A 240 -11.93 -20.86 6.96
CA GLN A 240 -12.24 -19.86 7.98
C GLN A 240 -10.99 -19.08 8.43
N GLN A 241 -9.82 -19.74 8.39
CA GLN A 241 -8.54 -19.15 8.77
C GLN A 241 -7.53 -19.21 7.61
N PRO A 242 -6.55 -18.30 7.60
CA PRO A 242 -5.46 -18.33 6.63
C PRO A 242 -4.76 -19.69 6.55
N ALA A 243 -4.37 -20.07 5.33
CA ALA A 243 -3.66 -21.32 5.03
C ALA A 243 -4.32 -22.60 5.59
N PHE A 244 -5.66 -22.63 5.71
CA PHE A 244 -6.42 -23.76 6.23
C PHE A 244 -6.01 -24.19 7.65
N THR A 245 -5.51 -23.23 8.44
CA THR A 245 -5.13 -23.47 9.83
C THR A 245 -6.36 -23.47 10.76
N GLU A 246 -6.16 -23.86 12.02
CA GLU A 246 -7.21 -23.80 13.04
C GLU A 246 -6.65 -23.25 14.36
N GLY A 247 -7.45 -22.42 15.03
CA GLY A 247 -7.12 -21.83 16.33
C GLY A 247 -5.82 -21.01 16.31
N LEU A 248 -4.85 -21.40 17.14
CA LEU A 248 -3.56 -20.71 17.25
C LEU A 248 -2.54 -21.14 16.19
N TRP A 249 -2.81 -22.20 15.41
CA TRP A 249 -1.90 -22.65 14.37
C TRP A 249 -1.73 -21.63 13.24
N VAL A 250 -2.66 -20.68 13.11
CA VAL A 250 -2.55 -19.51 12.22
C VAL A 250 -1.30 -18.69 12.44
N LEU A 251 -0.71 -18.71 13.64
CA LEU A 251 0.54 -17.98 13.92
C LEU A 251 1.73 -18.52 13.11
N LEU A 252 1.70 -19.79 12.67
CA LEU A 252 2.75 -20.40 11.86
C LEU A 252 2.84 -19.80 10.44
N PRO A 253 1.78 -19.79 9.61
CA PRO A 253 1.85 -19.15 8.29
C PRO A 253 2.13 -17.64 8.38
N LEU A 254 1.67 -16.95 9.44
CA LEU A 254 2.06 -15.55 9.71
C LEU A 254 3.56 -15.39 9.96
N ALA A 255 4.18 -16.29 10.73
CA ALA A 255 5.62 -16.28 10.95
C ALA A 255 6.39 -16.55 9.64
N VAL A 256 5.90 -17.47 8.80
CA VAL A 256 6.47 -17.72 7.46
C VAL A 256 6.35 -16.48 6.57
N ALA A 257 5.19 -15.84 6.54
CA ALA A 257 4.97 -14.60 5.79
C ALA A 257 5.92 -13.48 6.28
N THR A 258 6.10 -13.34 7.59
CA THR A 258 7.04 -12.38 8.19
C THR A 258 8.47 -12.63 7.74
N ALA A 259 8.92 -13.89 7.78
CA ALA A 259 10.25 -14.27 7.30
C ALA A 259 10.42 -13.97 5.80
N GLY A 260 9.40 -14.27 4.99
CA GLY A 260 9.36 -13.96 3.57
C GLY A 260 9.45 -12.45 3.28
N ILE A 261 8.67 -11.63 4.00
CA ILE A 261 8.71 -10.15 3.90
C ILE A 261 10.10 -9.63 4.29
N ALA A 262 10.66 -10.10 5.40
CA ALA A 262 12.00 -9.67 5.85
C ALA A 262 13.09 -10.05 4.85
N TRP A 263 13.02 -11.26 4.28
CA TRP A 263 13.93 -11.72 3.24
C TRP A 263 13.78 -10.92 1.94
N GLY A 264 12.54 -10.73 1.48
CA GLY A 264 12.23 -9.93 0.29
C GLY A 264 12.69 -8.49 0.43
N TYR A 265 12.43 -7.85 1.57
CA TYR A 265 12.89 -6.50 1.87
C TYR A 265 14.42 -6.38 1.84
N ARG A 266 15.15 -7.29 2.51
CA ARG A 266 16.63 -7.30 2.49
C ARG A 266 17.18 -7.52 1.08
N THR A 267 16.54 -8.38 0.31
CA THR A 267 16.96 -8.67 -1.07
C THR A 267 16.72 -7.46 -1.98
N LEU A 268 15.57 -6.81 -1.84
CA LEU A 268 15.25 -5.58 -2.56
C LEU A 268 16.24 -4.46 -2.23
N LEU A 269 16.62 -4.28 -0.95
CA LEU A 269 17.63 -3.29 -0.57
C LEU A 269 18.94 -3.51 -1.34
N ARG A 270 19.44 -4.75 -1.35
CA ARG A 270 20.67 -5.12 -2.08
C ARG A 270 20.58 -4.81 -3.58
N TRP A 271 19.43 -5.09 -4.21
CA TRP A 271 19.26 -4.81 -5.64
C TRP A 271 19.09 -3.33 -5.93
N THR A 272 18.32 -2.59 -5.12
CA THR A 272 18.09 -1.15 -5.34
C THR A 272 19.33 -0.29 -5.14
N ASP A 273 20.31 -0.80 -4.41
CA ASP A 273 21.59 -0.13 -4.17
C ASP A 273 22.59 -0.39 -5.32
N SER A 274 22.25 -1.25 -6.28
CA SER A 274 23.08 -1.51 -7.47
C SER A 274 22.92 -0.43 -8.54
N ARG A 275 24.03 0.00 -9.16
CA ARG A 275 24.02 0.90 -10.35
C ARG A 275 23.23 0.32 -11.52
N ARG A 276 23.06 -1.00 -11.55
CA ARG A 276 22.32 -1.71 -12.61
C ARG A 276 20.80 -1.66 -12.42
N TRP A 277 20.33 -1.25 -11.23
CA TRP A 277 18.90 -1.08 -10.98
C TRP A 277 18.39 0.17 -11.70
N THR A 278 17.29 0.01 -12.44
CA THR A 278 16.69 1.09 -13.20
C THR A 278 15.23 1.28 -12.85
N ASP A 279 14.64 2.39 -13.28
CA ASP A 279 13.21 2.66 -13.16
C ASP A 279 12.36 1.53 -13.80
N ARG A 280 12.89 0.85 -14.82
CA ARG A 280 12.23 -0.30 -15.47
C ARG A 280 12.19 -1.54 -14.57
N HIS A 281 13.21 -1.76 -13.74
CA HIS A 281 13.18 -2.82 -12.72
C HIS A 281 12.13 -2.52 -11.66
N THR A 282 12.04 -1.25 -11.22
CA THR A 282 10.99 -0.81 -10.29
C THR A 282 9.60 -1.03 -10.88
N LEU A 283 9.40 -0.70 -12.16
CA LEU A 283 8.14 -0.94 -12.86
C LEU A 283 7.82 -2.43 -12.99
N ALA A 284 8.81 -3.29 -13.28
CA ALA A 284 8.62 -4.74 -13.36
C ALA A 284 8.18 -5.35 -12.02
N LEU A 285 8.83 -4.91 -10.92
CA LEU A 285 8.43 -5.28 -9.56
C LEU A 285 6.98 -4.90 -9.26
N ILE A 286 6.61 -3.64 -9.53
CA ILE A 286 5.25 -3.12 -9.32
C ILE A 286 4.24 -3.86 -10.19
N GLY A 287 4.54 -4.04 -11.48
CA GLY A 287 3.63 -4.67 -12.43
C GLY A 287 3.33 -6.13 -12.08
N GLY A 288 4.37 -6.90 -11.73
CA GLY A 288 4.21 -8.28 -11.27
C GLY A 288 3.36 -8.37 -10.00
N ALA A 289 3.63 -7.52 -9.01
CA ALA A 289 2.85 -7.45 -7.78
C ALA A 289 1.39 -7.05 -8.03
N LEU A 290 1.11 -6.04 -8.86
CA LEU A 290 -0.26 -5.56 -9.14
C LEU A 290 -1.12 -6.57 -9.93
N VAL A 291 -0.51 -7.31 -10.86
CA VAL A 291 -1.21 -8.38 -11.58
C VAL A 291 -1.58 -9.51 -10.64
N ALA A 292 -0.63 -9.96 -9.81
CA ALA A 292 -0.87 -10.99 -8.80
C ALA A 292 -1.85 -10.53 -7.72
N HIS A 293 -1.81 -9.26 -7.34
CA HIS A 293 -2.74 -8.62 -6.42
C HIS A 293 -4.19 -8.78 -6.90
N SER A 294 -4.45 -8.37 -8.14
CA SER A 294 -5.80 -8.48 -8.72
C SER A 294 -6.22 -9.94 -8.95
N ALA A 295 -5.28 -10.80 -9.32
CA ALA A 295 -5.53 -12.24 -9.49
C ALA A 295 -5.85 -12.92 -8.14
N GLY A 296 -5.14 -12.54 -7.07
CA GLY A 296 -5.44 -12.99 -5.71
C GLY A 296 -6.82 -12.50 -5.25
N GLY A 297 -7.16 -11.24 -5.56
CA GLY A 297 -8.48 -10.67 -5.36
C GLY A 297 -9.64 -11.49 -5.95
N MET A 298 -9.43 -12.15 -7.09
CA MET A 298 -10.44 -13.05 -7.68
C MET A 298 -10.76 -14.27 -6.81
N VAL A 299 -9.82 -14.66 -5.95
CA VAL A 299 -9.97 -15.80 -5.03
C VAL A 299 -10.55 -15.33 -3.69
N ILE A 300 -10.05 -14.20 -3.17
CA ILE A 300 -10.36 -13.78 -1.79
C ILE A 300 -11.55 -12.81 -1.69
N MET A 301 -11.81 -11.99 -2.72
CA MET A 301 -12.87 -10.96 -2.70
C MET A 301 -14.03 -11.24 -3.66
N ALA A 302 -13.80 -11.93 -4.78
CA ALA A 302 -14.84 -12.05 -5.83
C ALA A 302 -15.89 -13.13 -5.50
N HIS A 303 -17.15 -12.71 -5.37
CA HIS A 303 -18.26 -13.61 -4.99
C HIS A 303 -18.98 -14.23 -6.20
N ASN A 304 -18.91 -13.62 -7.37
CA ASN A 304 -19.63 -14.07 -8.57
C ASN A 304 -18.81 -13.87 -9.85
N ALA A 305 -19.35 -14.34 -10.98
CA ALA A 305 -18.69 -14.25 -12.29
C ALA A 305 -18.46 -12.80 -12.75
N VAL A 306 -19.35 -11.87 -12.42
CA VAL A 306 -19.23 -10.46 -12.81
C VAL A 306 -18.03 -9.82 -12.10
N ASP A 307 -17.86 -10.08 -10.80
CA ASP A 307 -16.72 -9.58 -10.04
C ASP A 307 -15.38 -10.11 -10.62
N ARG A 308 -15.34 -11.40 -10.97
CA ARG A 308 -14.15 -12.03 -11.60
C ARG A 308 -13.85 -11.43 -12.98
N LEU A 309 -14.86 -11.22 -13.82
CA LEU A 309 -14.70 -10.56 -15.12
C LEU A 309 -14.21 -9.11 -14.96
N GLY A 310 -14.72 -8.40 -13.96
CA GLY A 310 -14.27 -7.06 -13.60
C GLY A 310 -12.78 -7.02 -13.24
N LEU A 311 -12.33 -7.92 -12.37
CA LEU A 311 -10.91 -8.06 -12.02
C LEU A 311 -10.05 -8.49 -13.21
N ALA A 312 -10.57 -9.32 -14.12
CA ALA A 312 -9.84 -9.71 -15.33
C ALA A 312 -9.62 -8.50 -16.25
N ALA A 313 -10.62 -7.63 -16.39
CA ALA A 313 -10.48 -6.37 -17.09
C ALA A 313 -9.45 -5.45 -16.40
N ILE A 314 -9.44 -5.38 -15.07
CA ILE A 314 -8.46 -4.60 -14.31
C ILE A 314 -7.03 -5.12 -14.51
N ILE A 315 -6.83 -6.44 -14.57
CA ILE A 315 -5.53 -7.05 -14.91
C ILE A 315 -5.10 -6.62 -16.32
N ALA A 316 -5.98 -6.68 -17.30
CA ALA A 316 -5.68 -6.25 -18.67
C ALA A 316 -5.30 -4.76 -18.74
N VAL A 317 -6.03 -3.89 -18.02
CA VAL A 317 -5.71 -2.46 -17.90
C VAL A 317 -4.36 -2.25 -17.21
N THR A 318 -4.06 -3.02 -16.17
CA THR A 318 -2.78 -2.96 -15.45
C THR A 318 -1.62 -3.34 -16.37
N LEU A 319 -1.75 -4.43 -17.13
CA LEU A 319 -0.74 -4.86 -18.11
C LEU A 319 -0.52 -3.79 -19.19
N LEU A 320 -1.61 -3.20 -19.71
CA LEU A 320 -1.52 -2.10 -20.67
C LEU A 320 -0.82 -0.88 -20.06
N ALA A 321 -1.16 -0.49 -18.84
CA ALA A 321 -0.53 0.64 -18.15
C ALA A 321 0.97 0.39 -17.94
N VAL A 322 1.36 -0.80 -17.47
CA VAL A 322 2.77 -1.20 -17.32
C VAL A 322 3.50 -1.11 -18.67
N PHE A 323 2.91 -1.64 -19.74
CA PHE A 323 3.49 -1.56 -21.09
C PHE A 323 3.69 -0.11 -21.56
N LEU A 324 2.68 0.75 -21.38
CA LEU A 324 2.74 2.15 -21.77
C LEU A 324 3.80 2.93 -20.97
N ILE A 325 3.94 2.64 -19.68
CA ILE A 325 4.98 3.25 -18.84
C ILE A 325 6.36 2.74 -19.25
N ASP A 326 6.53 1.44 -19.50
CA ASP A 326 7.80 0.86 -19.96
C ASP A 326 8.27 1.51 -21.27
N ARG A 327 7.36 1.70 -22.24
CA ARG A 327 7.66 2.41 -23.49
C ARG A 327 8.15 3.84 -23.23
N ARG A 328 7.51 4.57 -22.32
CA ARG A 328 7.93 5.93 -21.94
C ARG A 328 9.30 5.93 -21.25
N LEU A 329 9.59 4.95 -20.40
CA LEU A 329 10.89 4.84 -19.73
C LEU A 329 12.00 4.55 -20.73
N ARG A 330 11.81 3.62 -21.67
CA ARG A 330 12.78 3.34 -22.75
C ARG A 330 13.08 4.57 -23.59
N ALA A 331 12.06 5.34 -23.95
CA ALA A 331 12.25 6.57 -24.73
C ALA A 331 13.09 7.61 -23.97
N ARG A 332 12.92 7.71 -22.64
CA ARG A 332 13.74 8.59 -21.78
C ARG A 332 15.19 8.11 -21.69
N GLU A 333 15.40 6.81 -21.50
CA GLU A 333 16.75 6.21 -21.45
C GLU A 333 17.52 6.46 -22.75
N ALA A 334 16.86 6.35 -23.91
CA ALA A 334 17.48 6.64 -25.20
C ALA A 334 17.92 8.10 -25.36
N LEU A 335 17.13 9.05 -24.84
CA LEU A 335 17.46 10.49 -24.88
C LEU A 335 18.59 10.89 -23.93
N THR A 336 18.88 10.09 -22.89
CA THR A 336 20.00 10.35 -21.97
C THR A 336 21.34 9.79 -22.44
N VAL A 337 21.32 8.90 -23.44
CA VAL A 337 22.53 8.26 -24.00
C VAL A 337 22.97 8.90 -25.31
N ALA A 338 22.05 9.59 -26.02
CA ALA A 338 22.32 10.39 -27.20
C ALA A 338 22.84 11.79 -26.84
#